data_AF-A0A1Q6QD51-F1
#
_entry.id   AF-A0A1Q6QD51-F1
#
_cell.length_a   1.000
_cell.length_b   1.000
_cell.length_c   1.000
_cell.angle_alpha   90.00
_cell.angle_beta   90.00
_cell.angle_gamma   90.00
#
_symmetry.space_group_name_H-M   'P 1'
#
loop_
_entity.id
_entity.type
_entity.pdbx_description
1 polymer ?
#
loop_
_entity_poly.entity_id
_entity_poly.type
_entity_poly.pdbx_seq_one_letter_code
_entity_poly.pdbx_strand_id
1 'polypeptide(L)'
;MLYTYLKKSKAYFDGTRVLIDGGKTFRDFIRANKDSQKLIKKLIAQVSGVAVPIGPYEPKAAGKTASNAEESLHKLEQLGLDVSIEDADRKKKA
;
A
#
# COMPACT_ATOMS: atom_id res chain seq x y z
N MET A 1 0.53 -0.76 -25.91
CA MET A 1 -0.20 -1.65 -24.98
C MET A 1 -0.14 -1.22 -23.50
N LEU A 2 0.25 0.02 -23.16
CA LEU A 2 0.29 0.52 -21.77
C LEU A 2 -1.09 1.02 -21.28
N TYR A 3 -1.82 1.72 -22.15
CA TYR A 3 -3.11 2.33 -21.84
C TYR A 3 -4.15 1.32 -21.38
N THR A 4 -4.15 0.10 -21.93
CA THR A 4 -5.15 -0.92 -21.63
C THR A 4 -5.06 -1.42 -20.19
N TYR A 5 -3.83 -1.59 -19.67
CA TYR A 5 -3.61 -2.02 -18.28
C TYR A 5 -3.93 -0.90 -17.29
N LEU A 6 -3.63 0.36 -17.63
CA LEU A 6 -3.87 1.51 -16.76
C LEU A 6 -5.35 1.97 -16.73
N LYS A 7 -6.16 1.67 -17.76
CA LYS A 7 -7.54 2.20 -17.88
C LYS A 7 -8.48 1.75 -16.75
N LYS A 8 -8.16 0.66 -16.05
CA LYS A 8 -8.91 0.18 -14.87
C LYS A 8 -8.11 0.26 -13.57
N SER A 9 -6.87 0.73 -13.63
CA SER A 9 -6.00 0.86 -12.47
C SER A 9 -6.41 2.05 -11.61
N LYS A 10 -6.45 1.85 -10.29
CA LYS A 10 -6.52 2.96 -9.33
C LYS A 10 -5.11 3.46 -9.05
N ALA A 11 -4.96 4.76 -8.88
CA ALA A 11 -3.72 5.37 -8.44
C ALA A 11 -3.95 6.11 -7.11
N TYR A 12 -3.00 6.01 -6.20
CA TYR A 12 -3.05 6.58 -4.86
C TYR A 12 -1.80 7.41 -4.63
N PHE A 13 -1.92 8.55 -3.96
CA PHE A 13 -0.76 9.32 -3.52
C PHE A 13 -0.52 9.03 -2.03
N ASP A 14 0.67 8.55 -1.67
CA ASP A 14 1.03 8.19 -0.28
C ASP A 14 1.70 9.35 0.49
N GLY A 15 1.74 10.54 -0.09
CA GLY A 15 2.44 11.72 0.45
C GLY A 15 3.86 11.89 -0.11
N THR A 16 4.45 10.82 -0.68
CA THR A 16 5.81 10.86 -1.26
C THR A 16 5.82 10.47 -2.73
N ARG A 17 4.97 9.53 -3.15
CA ARG A 17 4.95 8.93 -4.48
C ARG A 17 3.54 8.53 -4.90
N VAL A 18 3.37 8.31 -6.20
CA VAL A 18 2.13 7.76 -6.76
C VAL A 18 2.23 6.24 -6.83
N LEU A 19 1.33 5.57 -6.15
CA LEU A 19 1.17 4.13 -6.13
C LEU A 19 0.10 3.74 -7.14
N ILE A 20 0.42 2.90 -8.12
CA ILE A 20 -0.51 2.47 -9.17
C ILE A 20 -0.87 1.00 -8.94
N ASP A 21 -2.17 0.73 -8.88
CA ASP A 21 -2.74 -0.60 -8.80
C ASP A 21 -2.77 -1.24 -10.19
N GLY A 22 -1.68 -1.93 -10.53
CA GLY A 22 -1.58 -2.77 -11.73
C GLY A 22 -1.32 -4.24 -11.40
N GLY A 23 -1.67 -4.68 -10.19
CA GLY A 23 -1.41 -6.03 -9.70
C GLY A 23 0.08 -6.40 -9.59
N LYS A 24 0.36 -7.70 -9.37
CA LYS A 24 1.72 -8.24 -9.15
C LYS A 24 2.69 -7.93 -10.30
N THR A 25 2.18 -7.77 -11.51
CA THR A 25 2.95 -7.60 -12.74
C THR A 25 3.37 -6.14 -13.01
N PHE A 26 2.73 -5.17 -12.36
CA PHE A 26 3.06 -3.75 -12.59
C PHE A 26 4.52 -3.44 -12.23
N ARG A 27 5.00 -3.97 -11.11
CA ARG A 27 6.40 -3.76 -10.68
C ARG A 27 7.38 -4.18 -11.77
N ASP A 28 7.19 -5.37 -12.32
CA ASP A 28 8.09 -5.95 -13.33
C ASP A 28 7.97 -5.21 -14.66
N PHE A 29 6.74 -4.86 -15.05
CA PHE A 29 6.48 -4.07 -16.24
C PHE A 29 7.22 -2.72 -16.22
N ILE A 30 7.14 -1.97 -15.12
CA ILE A 30 7.75 -0.63 -15.00
C ILE A 30 9.28 -0.74 -14.88
N ARG A 31 9.79 -1.86 -14.34
CA ARG A 31 11.23 -2.16 -14.31
C ARG A 31 11.78 -2.45 -15.71
N ALA A 32 11.06 -3.25 -16.49
CA ALA A 32 11.44 -3.63 -17.85
C ALA A 32 11.24 -2.50 -18.87
N ASN A 33 10.23 -1.65 -18.69
CA ASN A 33 9.82 -0.62 -19.67
C ASN A 33 10.13 0.80 -19.18
N LYS A 34 11.39 1.23 -19.32
CA LYS A 34 11.86 2.55 -18.85
C LYS A 34 11.15 3.72 -19.52
N ASP A 35 10.78 3.61 -20.79
CA ASP A 35 10.07 4.68 -21.49
C ASP A 35 8.63 4.83 -20.98
N SER A 36 7.95 3.71 -20.70
CA SER A 36 6.64 3.74 -20.05
C SER A 36 6.73 4.39 -18.66
N GLN A 37 7.78 4.08 -17.90
CA GLN A 37 8.04 4.71 -16.60
C GLN A 37 8.23 6.24 -16.75
N LYS A 38 9.01 6.69 -17.72
CA LYS A 38 9.22 8.13 -18.00
C LYS A 38 7.93 8.82 -18.41
N LEU A 39 7.13 8.21 -19.30
CA LEU A 39 5.85 8.75 -19.75
C LEU A 39 4.86 8.93 -18.60
N ILE A 40 4.73 7.92 -17.73
CA ILE A 40 3.85 8.00 -16.55
C ILE A 40 4.31 9.13 -15.62
N LYS A 41 5.61 9.21 -15.31
CA LYS A 41 6.17 10.30 -14.47
C LYS A 41 5.94 11.67 -15.09
N LYS A 42 6.15 11.81 -16.40
CA LYS A 42 5.91 13.07 -17.13
C LYS A 42 4.45 13.48 -17.08
N LEU A 43 3.52 12.53 -17.27
CA LEU A 43 2.09 12.79 -17.17
C LEU A 43 1.70 13.25 -15.76
N ILE A 44 2.21 12.56 -14.72
CA ILE A 44 1.96 12.96 -13.33
C ILE A 44 2.49 14.36 -13.07
N ALA A 45 3.71 14.68 -13.48
CA ALA A 45 4.28 16.02 -13.32
C ALA A 45 3.47 17.08 -14.08
N GLN A 46 2.99 16.77 -15.28
CA GLN A 46 2.19 17.69 -16.08
C GLN A 46 0.82 17.98 -15.44
N VAL A 47 0.19 16.99 -14.83
CA VAL A 47 -1.14 17.14 -14.19
C VAL A 47 -1.03 17.71 -12.77
N SER A 48 -0.05 17.27 -11.99
CA SER A 48 0.10 17.66 -10.58
C SER A 48 1.01 18.87 -10.35
N GLY A 49 1.79 19.27 -11.35
CA GLY A 49 2.84 20.29 -11.21
C GLY A 49 4.08 19.81 -10.44
N VAL A 50 4.08 18.58 -9.90
CA VAL A 50 5.15 18.06 -9.05
C VAL A 50 5.70 16.75 -9.60
N ALA A 51 7.02 16.67 -9.72
CA ALA A 51 7.69 15.44 -10.09
C ALA A 51 7.76 14.48 -8.89
N VAL A 52 6.97 13.41 -8.93
CA VAL A 52 6.93 12.41 -7.87
C VAL A 52 7.32 11.02 -8.40
N PRO A 53 7.93 10.15 -7.56
CA PRO A 53 8.21 8.77 -7.93
C PRO A 53 6.92 7.96 -8.17
N ILE A 54 7.07 6.80 -8.81
CA ILE A 54 5.97 5.84 -9.01
C ILE A 54 6.33 4.47 -8.48
N GLY A 55 5.34 3.76 -7.92
CA GLY A 55 5.50 2.40 -7.40
C GLY A 55 4.23 1.57 -7.56
N PRO A 56 4.32 0.24 -7.37
CA PRO A 56 3.14 -0.61 -7.29
C PRO A 56 2.34 -0.26 -6.03
N TYR A 57 1.01 -0.20 -6.15
CA TYR A 57 0.13 -0.19 -5.01
C TYR A 57 0.04 -1.61 -4.44
N GLU A 58 0.42 -1.75 -3.17
CA GLU A 58 0.14 -2.95 -2.39
C GLU A 58 -1.02 -2.60 -1.46
N PRO A 59 -2.21 -3.22 -1.62
CA PRO A 59 -3.30 -2.97 -0.70
C PRO A 59 -2.82 -3.34 0.71
N LYS A 60 -2.80 -2.35 1.60
CA LYS A 60 -2.68 -2.65 3.04
C LYS A 60 -3.82 -3.59 3.35
N ALA A 61 -3.51 -4.82 3.74
CA ALA A 61 -4.52 -5.77 4.17
C ALA A 61 -5.34 -5.08 5.27
N ALA A 62 -6.56 -4.65 4.94
CA ALA A 62 -7.53 -4.13 5.88
C ALA A 62 -7.95 -5.31 6.77
N GLY A 63 -7.11 -5.62 7.77
CA GLY A 63 -7.26 -6.82 8.60
C GLY A 63 -6.01 -7.28 9.36
N LYS A 64 -4.83 -6.66 9.22
CA LYS A 64 -3.63 -7.05 9.98
C LYS A 64 -3.18 -6.02 11.04
N THR A 65 -4.13 -5.30 11.64
CA THR A 65 -3.81 -4.50 12.84
C THR A 65 -3.95 -5.33 14.12
N ALA A 66 -4.77 -6.40 14.12
CA ALA A 66 -4.84 -7.35 15.24
C ALA A 66 -3.55 -8.16 15.36
N SER A 67 -3.05 -8.72 14.25
CA SER A 67 -1.86 -9.60 14.31
C SER A 67 -0.63 -8.87 14.82
N ASN A 68 -0.41 -7.59 14.47
CA ASN A 68 0.80 -6.90 14.91
C ASN A 68 0.72 -6.48 16.39
N ALA A 69 -0.46 -6.13 16.89
CA ALA A 69 -0.63 -5.77 18.30
C ALA A 69 -0.53 -7.00 19.19
N GLU A 70 -1.27 -8.07 18.88
CA GLU A 70 -1.25 -9.34 19.63
C GLU A 70 0.13 -10.00 19.58
N GLU A 71 0.80 -10.01 18.42
CA GLU A 71 2.15 -10.56 18.28
C GLU A 71 3.20 -9.69 19.01
N SER A 72 2.99 -8.37 19.09
CA SER A 72 3.83 -7.50 19.92
C SER A 72 3.59 -7.72 21.42
N LEU A 73 2.35 -7.93 21.83
CA LEU A 73 1.97 -8.24 23.20
C LEU A 73 2.55 -9.59 23.66
N HIS A 74 2.51 -10.63 22.81
CA HIS A 74 3.18 -11.91 23.08
C HIS A 74 4.71 -11.79 23.18
N LYS A 75 5.34 -10.88 22.42
CA LYS A 75 6.78 -10.61 22.57
C LYS A 75 7.10 -9.93 23.91
N LEU A 76 6.22 -9.08 24.42
CA LEU A 76 6.38 -8.46 25.74
C LEU A 76 6.22 -9.50 26.86
N GLU A 77 5.27 -10.43 26.71
CA GLU A 77 5.10 -11.58 27.61
C GLU A 77 6.37 -12.45 27.68
N GLN A 78 6.99 -12.75 26.53
CA GLN A 78 8.27 -13.48 26.47
C GLN A 78 9.44 -12.77 27.14
N LEU A 79 9.36 -11.43 27.29
CA LEU A 79 10.36 -10.62 28.00
C LEU A 79 10.06 -10.49 29.49
N GLY A 80 9.00 -11.15 29.99
CA GLY A 80 8.62 -11.17 31.40
C GLY A 80 7.72 -10.02 31.84
N LEU A 81 7.12 -9.28 30.91
CA LEU A 81 6.03 -8.35 31.23
C LEU A 81 4.72 -9.14 31.37
N ASP A 82 3.95 -8.84 32.42
CA ASP A 82 2.60 -9.38 32.57
C ASP A 82 1.66 -8.67 31.59
N VAL A 83 1.08 -9.42 30.66
CA VAL A 83 0.25 -8.87 29.57
C VAL A 83 -1.14 -9.50 29.63
N SER A 84 -2.14 -8.69 29.91
CA SER A 84 -3.55 -9.08 29.84
C SER A 84 -4.18 -8.51 28.56
N ILE A 85 -4.66 -9.40 27.68
CA ILE A 85 -5.41 -9.02 26.48
C ILE A 85 -6.89 -9.02 26.84
N GLU A 86 -7.50 -7.85 26.98
CA GLU A 86 -8.96 -7.73 27.10
C GLU A 86 -9.57 -7.74 25.69
N ASP A 87 -10.28 -8.82 25.35
CA ASP A 87 -11.09 -8.88 24.14
C ASP A 87 -12.17 -7.79 24.20
N ALA A 88 -12.01 -6.75 23.38
CA ALA A 88 -13.00 -5.70 23.22
C ALA A 88 -14.20 -6.16 22.38
N ASP A 89 -14.75 -7.35 22.65
CA ASP A 89 -15.94 -7.87 22.02
C ASP A 89 -17.19 -7.48 22.83
N ARG A 90 -17.47 -6.17 22.90
CA ARG A 90 -18.81 -5.69 23.25
C ARG A 90 -19.07 -4.25 22.82
N LYS A 91 -19.50 -4.09 21.58
CA LYS A 91 -20.60 -3.17 21.26
C LYS A 91 -21.56 -3.78 20.24
N LYS A 92 -22.40 -4.70 20.75
CA LYS A 92 -23.80 -4.78 20.31
C LYS A 92 -24.48 -3.46 20.64
N LYS A 93 -24.83 -2.67 19.63
CA LYS A 93 -25.97 -1.72 19.57
C LYS A 93 -26.18 -1.45 18.06
N ALA A 94 -27.36 -1.53 17.46
CA ALA A 94 -28.71 -1.91 17.85
C ALA A 94 -29.41 -2.34 16.55
#